data_AF-A0A2M8NVF4-F1
#
_entry.id   AF-A0A2M8NVF4-F1
#
_cell.length_a   1.000
_cell.length_b   1.000
_cell.length_c   1.000
_cell.angle_alpha   90.00
_cell.angle_beta   90.00
_cell.angle_gamma   90.00
#
_symmetry.space_group_name_H-M   'P 1'
#
loop_
_entity.id
_entity.type
_entity.pdbx_description
1 polymer ?
#
loop_
_entity_poly.entity_id
_entity_poly.type
_entity_poly.pdbx_seq_one_letter_code
_entity_poly.pdbx_strand_id
1 'polypeptide(L)'
;LCGQPLTKDHLDDLLGQLNTEIEHKRQQYANIREAGIALDAQNKNHDKTIKSLEKDLKRLPQVTTQLGKLGERKQKADEAHAQLGALIPQLQALEIQLQNDDYAHQARQRLLELDNEQMGLGYDESSHDSARQAIEQHITYEALHTKLAIALDSAPVVAQLIEDGQAQEARLLEAQAQIQAQIDELDIEIARLTALFAEFKAREEEMRVQTTRERNAFEKLNAIRQQLVAMDNALKRRETLTQQLNIAKHDESVYTELRKAFGKDGVPLTIIEAAIPELERSANDLLTRMTDGRMNLRLKTQAEKVTGGSKDVLDIEIADELGERSYEMYSGGESFRINFALRVALSQLLARRAGAQLQTLFIDEGFGTQDENGRAKLVEAITAVQDDFAMVLVITHIDELRDSFPVHIVVEKGAGGSRVMIR
;
A
#
# COMPACT_ATOMS: atom_id res chain seq x y z
N LEU A 1 -17.06 8.30 11.31
CA LEU A 1 -17.97 8.81 12.36
C LEU A 1 -17.21 9.81 13.21
N CYS A 2 -17.81 10.99 13.39
CA CYS A 2 -17.56 11.99 14.44
C CYS A 2 -16.29 12.86 14.35
N GLY A 3 -16.45 14.03 13.74
CA GLY A 3 -15.53 15.17 13.83
C GLY A 3 -15.73 16.00 15.11
N GLN A 4 -15.54 15.40 16.28
CA GLN A 4 -15.42 16.11 17.56
C GLN A 4 -13.94 16.21 17.98
N PRO A 5 -13.48 17.33 18.57
CA PRO A 5 -12.12 17.42 19.10
C PRO A 5 -11.96 16.45 20.29
N LEU A 6 -10.93 15.60 20.23
CA LEU A 6 -10.58 14.69 21.34
C LEU A 6 -10.24 15.51 22.59
N THR A 7 -10.95 15.23 23.68
CA THR A 7 -10.61 15.66 25.03
C THR A 7 -9.27 15.06 25.47
N LYS A 8 -8.56 15.72 26.40
CA LYS A 8 -7.21 15.31 26.87
C LYS A 8 -7.18 13.85 27.34
N ASP A 9 -8.24 13.40 28.01
CA ASP A 9 -8.41 12.01 28.45
C ASP A 9 -8.52 11.01 27.27
N HIS A 10 -9.19 11.37 26.18
CA HIS A 10 -9.24 10.52 24.99
C HIS A 10 -7.89 10.47 24.27
N LEU A 11 -7.06 11.51 24.39
CA LEU A 11 -5.72 11.55 23.79
C LEU A 11 -4.75 10.64 24.56
N ASP A 12 -4.84 10.65 25.90
CA ASP A 12 -4.04 9.77 26.77
C ASP A 12 -4.46 8.31 26.63
N ASP A 13 -5.76 8.03 26.49
CA ASP A 13 -6.27 6.67 26.25
C ASP A 13 -5.85 6.13 24.86
N LEU A 14 -5.89 6.98 23.82
CA LEU A 14 -5.40 6.63 22.48
C LEU A 14 -3.88 6.43 22.45
N LEU A 15 -3.11 7.24 23.19
CA LEU A 15 -1.66 7.07 23.35
C LEU A 15 -1.31 5.80 24.13
N GLY A 16 -2.11 5.44 25.14
CA GLY A 16 -2.00 4.18 25.86
C GLY A 16 -2.24 2.97 24.95
N GLN A 17 -3.30 3.01 24.15
CA GLN A 17 -3.64 1.98 23.15
C GLN A 17 -2.57 1.85 22.07
N LEU A 18 -2.06 2.97 21.54
CA LEU A 18 -1.00 2.97 20.53
C LEU A 18 0.33 2.47 21.09
N ASN A 19 0.69 2.81 22.33
CA ASN A 19 1.91 2.30 22.96
C ASN A 19 1.83 0.79 23.25
N THR A 20 0.67 0.29 23.67
CA THR A 20 0.46 -1.16 23.81
C THR A 20 0.49 -1.88 22.46
N GLU A 21 -0.06 -1.30 21.40
CA GLU A 21 0.10 -1.83 20.04
C GLU A 21 1.56 -1.82 19.55
N ILE A 22 2.32 -0.77 19.86
CA ILE A 22 3.74 -0.66 19.49
C ILE A 22 4.57 -1.72 20.20
N GLU A 23 4.39 -1.89 21.51
CA GLU A 23 5.08 -2.93 22.29
C GLU A 23 4.71 -4.33 21.79
N HIS A 24 3.42 -4.59 21.52
CA HIS A 24 2.98 -5.86 20.95
C HIS A 24 3.59 -6.13 19.57
N LYS A 25 3.64 -5.13 18.69
CA LYS A 25 4.28 -5.26 17.35
C LYS A 25 5.80 -5.41 17.45
N ARG A 26 6.47 -4.79 18.42
CA ARG A 26 7.91 -4.97 18.69
C ARG A 26 8.21 -6.38 19.19
N GLN A 27 7.38 -6.92 20.08
CA GLN A 27 7.51 -8.29 20.58
C GLN A 27 7.27 -9.31 19.45
N GLN A 28 6.28 -9.06 18.59
CA GLN A 28 6.06 -9.86 17.37
C GLN A 28 7.26 -9.79 16.41
N TYR A 29 7.88 -8.62 16.23
CA TYR A 29 9.07 -8.46 15.41
C TYR A 29 10.27 -9.24 15.96
N ALA A 30 10.50 -9.19 17.27
CA ALA A 30 11.56 -9.95 17.93
C ALA A 30 11.37 -11.47 17.74
N ASN A 31 10.16 -11.97 17.97
CA ASN A 31 9.84 -13.40 17.81
C ASN A 31 9.96 -13.88 16.36
N ILE A 32 9.51 -13.08 15.39
CA ILE A 32 9.62 -13.41 13.95
C ILE A 32 11.09 -13.38 13.50
N ARG A 33 11.88 -12.43 14.01
CA ARG A 33 13.31 -12.34 13.71
C ARG A 33 14.09 -13.53 14.28
N GLU A 34 13.84 -13.93 15.52
CA GLU A 34 14.46 -15.13 16.10
C GLU A 34 14.05 -16.41 15.35
N ALA A 35 12.78 -16.54 14.98
CA ALA A 35 12.30 -17.65 14.16
C ALA A 35 12.97 -17.69 12.77
N GLY A 36 13.20 -16.54 12.15
CA GLY A 36 13.91 -16.43 10.86
C GLY A 36 15.39 -16.85 10.95
N ILE A 37 16.09 -16.48 12.03
CA ILE A 37 17.49 -16.90 12.26
C ILE A 37 17.58 -18.42 12.50
N ALA A 38 16.63 -18.99 13.25
CA ALA A 38 16.56 -20.43 13.49
C ALA A 38 16.27 -21.23 12.19
N LEU A 39 15.40 -20.72 11.32
CA LEU A 39 15.07 -21.34 10.04
C LEU A 39 16.26 -21.30 9.04
N ASP A 40 17.03 -20.21 8.99
CA ASP A 40 18.24 -20.13 8.15
C ASP A 40 19.31 -21.14 8.59
N ALA A 41 19.47 -21.35 9.90
CA ALA A 41 20.36 -22.36 10.44
C ALA A 41 19.92 -23.79 10.09
N GLN A 42 18.61 -24.08 10.12
CA GLN A 42 18.08 -25.37 9.68
C GLN A 42 18.25 -25.60 8.18
N ASN A 43 17.99 -24.60 7.34
CA ASN A 43 18.14 -24.70 5.89
C ASN A 43 19.59 -25.02 5.49
N LYS A 44 20.58 -24.39 6.14
CA LYS A 44 22.00 -24.71 5.91
C LYS A 44 22.36 -26.13 6.31
N ASN A 45 21.66 -26.72 7.29
CA ASN A 45 21.91 -28.09 7.71
C ASN A 45 21.26 -29.09 6.75
N HIS A 46 20.02 -28.84 6.32
CA HIS A 46 19.36 -29.64 5.29
C HIS A 46 20.14 -29.63 3.97
N ASP A 47 20.65 -28.47 3.53
CA ASP A 47 21.44 -28.34 2.29
C ASP A 47 22.75 -29.18 2.32
N LYS A 48 23.35 -29.35 3.50
CA LYS A 48 24.50 -30.25 3.69
C LYS A 48 24.11 -31.73 3.59
N THR A 49 22.99 -32.11 4.19
CA THR A 49 22.49 -33.49 4.14
C THR A 49 22.09 -33.88 2.72
N ILE A 50 21.44 -32.99 1.97
CA ILE A 50 21.05 -33.19 0.56
C ILE A 50 22.29 -33.51 -0.30
N LYS A 51 23.36 -32.73 -0.16
CA LYS A 51 24.60 -32.95 -0.91
C LYS A 51 25.30 -34.29 -0.59
N SER A 52 25.15 -34.83 0.63
CA SER A 52 25.64 -36.17 0.94
C SER A 52 24.76 -37.25 0.30
N LEU A 53 23.43 -37.11 0.32
CA LEU A 53 22.50 -38.09 -0.23
C LEU A 53 22.57 -38.18 -1.76
N GLU A 54 22.76 -37.05 -2.45
CA GLU A 54 22.98 -37.02 -3.90
C GLU A 54 24.24 -37.79 -4.33
N LYS A 55 25.26 -37.85 -3.48
CA LYS A 55 26.51 -38.56 -3.75
C LYS A 55 26.31 -40.08 -3.70
N ASP A 56 25.47 -40.56 -2.79
CA ASP A 56 25.18 -41.98 -2.62
C ASP A 56 24.17 -42.49 -3.68
N LEU A 57 23.19 -41.67 -4.05
CA LEU A 57 22.19 -41.97 -5.10
C LEU A 57 22.78 -42.17 -6.51
N LYS A 58 23.97 -41.62 -6.80
CA LYS A 58 24.66 -41.86 -8.08
C LYS A 58 25.00 -43.33 -8.34
N ARG A 59 25.04 -44.18 -7.31
CA ARG A 59 25.37 -45.62 -7.43
C ARG A 59 24.16 -46.50 -7.72
N LEU A 60 22.94 -46.00 -7.48
CA LEU A 60 21.70 -46.76 -7.61
C LEU A 60 21.52 -47.41 -9.00
N PRO A 61 21.75 -46.73 -10.14
CA PRO A 61 21.49 -47.31 -11.47
C PRO A 61 22.41 -48.50 -11.81
N GLN A 62 23.65 -48.47 -11.32
CA GLN A 62 24.61 -49.55 -11.53
C GLN A 62 24.20 -50.82 -10.77
N VAL A 63 23.73 -50.65 -9.54
CA VAL A 63 23.24 -51.75 -8.69
C VAL A 63 21.97 -52.38 -9.28
N THR A 64 21.01 -51.57 -9.74
CA THR A 64 19.77 -52.11 -10.36
C THR A 64 20.07 -52.92 -11.62
N THR A 65 21.06 -52.51 -12.40
CA THR A 65 21.48 -53.22 -13.62
C THR A 65 22.16 -54.56 -13.31
N GLN A 66 22.91 -54.64 -12.20
CA GLN A 66 23.54 -55.90 -11.76
C GLN A 66 22.51 -56.90 -11.22
N LEU A 67 21.50 -56.43 -10.48
CA LEU A 67 20.43 -57.27 -9.94
C LEU A 67 19.60 -57.93 -11.06
N GLY A 68 19.32 -57.19 -12.15
CA GLY A 68 18.67 -57.76 -13.33
C GLY A 68 19.47 -58.88 -14.02
N LYS A 69 20.81 -58.74 -14.12
CA LYS A 69 21.69 -59.77 -14.70
C LYS A 69 21.79 -61.03 -13.85
N LEU A 70 21.73 -60.89 -12.52
CA LEU A 70 21.75 -62.01 -11.60
C LEU A 70 20.40 -62.75 -11.60
N GLY A 71 19.28 -62.04 -11.73
CA GLY A 71 17.95 -62.64 -11.88
C GLY A 71 17.82 -63.54 -13.12
N GLU A 72 18.36 -63.11 -14.27
CA GLU A 72 18.36 -63.91 -15.50
C GLU A 72 19.20 -65.20 -15.35
N ARG A 73 20.31 -65.14 -14.59
CA ARG A 73 21.15 -66.31 -14.32
C ARG A 73 20.48 -67.33 -13.40
N LYS A 74 19.76 -66.86 -12.38
CA LYS A 74 18.99 -67.73 -11.47
C LYS A 74 17.91 -68.50 -12.23
N GLN A 75 17.16 -67.83 -13.10
CA GLN A 75 16.12 -68.46 -13.91
C GLN A 75 16.68 -69.59 -14.80
N LYS A 76 17.83 -69.38 -15.45
CA LYS A 76 18.49 -70.40 -16.27
C LYS A 76 18.96 -71.62 -15.46
N ALA A 77 19.38 -71.41 -14.21
CA ALA A 77 19.75 -72.49 -13.31
C ALA A 77 18.54 -73.32 -12.87
N ASP A 78 17.41 -72.66 -12.57
CA ASP A 78 16.16 -73.33 -12.19
C ASP A 78 15.59 -74.17 -13.35
N GLU A 79 15.67 -73.68 -14.60
CA GLU A 79 15.25 -74.42 -15.81
C GLU A 79 16.10 -75.68 -16.05
N ALA A 80 17.42 -75.60 -15.83
CA ALA A 80 18.32 -76.75 -15.97
C ALA A 80 18.06 -77.83 -14.90
N HIS A 81 17.77 -77.42 -13.67
CA HIS A 81 17.43 -78.35 -12.57
C HIS A 81 16.11 -79.11 -12.85
N ALA A 82 15.11 -78.42 -13.44
CA ALA A 82 13.86 -79.05 -13.85
C ALA A 82 14.05 -80.10 -14.97
N GLN A 83 14.95 -79.86 -15.92
CA GLN A 83 15.25 -80.81 -17.01
C GLN A 83 15.94 -82.09 -16.49
N LEU A 84 16.83 -81.97 -15.51
CA LEU A 84 17.48 -83.11 -14.85
C LEU A 84 16.46 -84.01 -14.12
N GLY A 85 15.47 -83.41 -13.45
CA GLY A 85 14.39 -84.15 -12.79
C GLY A 85 13.53 -84.99 -13.75
N ALA A 86 13.45 -84.62 -15.04
CA ALA A 86 12.68 -85.34 -16.06
C ALA A 86 13.43 -86.52 -16.70
N LEU A 87 14.76 -86.53 -16.68
CA LEU A 87 15.60 -87.56 -17.30
C LEU A 87 15.86 -88.78 -16.40
N ILE A 88 15.89 -88.58 -15.08
CA ILE A 88 16.14 -89.65 -14.09
C ILE A 88 15.10 -90.80 -14.14
N PRO A 89 13.78 -90.57 -14.28
CA PRO A 89 12.80 -91.65 -14.37
C PRO A 89 12.87 -92.45 -15.69
N GLN A 90 13.32 -91.84 -16.79
CA GLN A 90 13.45 -92.51 -18.09
C GLN A 90 14.58 -93.54 -18.09
N LEU A 91 15.67 -93.25 -17.35
CA LEU A 91 16.83 -94.12 -17.21
C LEU A 91 16.49 -95.36 -16.37
N GLN A 92 15.74 -95.17 -15.27
CA GLN A 92 15.25 -96.28 -14.44
C GLN A 92 14.24 -97.19 -15.17
N ALA A 93 13.42 -96.66 -16.07
CA ALA A 93 12.49 -97.46 -16.87
C ALA A 93 13.20 -98.39 -17.88
N LEU A 94 14.34 -97.95 -18.44
CA LEU A 94 15.11 -98.74 -19.40
C LEU A 94 15.86 -99.91 -18.75
N GLU A 95 16.38 -99.70 -17.53
CA GLU A 95 17.07 -100.74 -16.75
C GLU A 95 16.13 -101.90 -16.36
N ILE A 96 14.87 -101.60 -16.05
CA ILE A 96 13.85 -102.61 -15.71
C ILE A 96 13.45 -103.45 -16.94
N GLN A 97 13.42 -102.86 -18.14
CA GLN A 97 13.09 -103.57 -19.38
C GLN A 97 14.17 -104.60 -19.78
N LEU A 98 15.43 -104.28 -19.49
CA LEU A 98 16.57 -105.17 -19.76
C LEU A 98 16.66 -106.34 -18.77
N GLN A 99 16.29 -106.14 -17.51
CA GLN A 99 16.35 -107.21 -16.49
C GLN A 99 15.26 -108.28 -16.64
N ASN A 100 14.14 -107.97 -17.29
CA ASN A 100 13.00 -108.88 -17.43
C ASN A 100 12.97 -109.65 -18.77
N ASP A 101 14.02 -109.54 -19.60
CA ASP A 101 14.11 -110.16 -20.92
C ASP A 101 12.86 -109.91 -21.82
N ASP A 102 12.20 -108.77 -21.63
CA ASP A 102 10.96 -108.40 -22.33
C ASP A 102 11.27 -107.69 -23.67
N TYR A 103 11.97 -108.39 -24.56
CA TYR A 103 12.30 -107.89 -25.90
C TYR A 103 12.45 -109.02 -26.94
N ALA A 104 12.29 -108.67 -28.22
CA ALA A 104 12.53 -109.54 -29.38
C ALA A 104 11.74 -110.89 -29.41
N HIS A 105 10.46 -110.84 -29.05
CA HIS A 105 9.55 -112.00 -28.96
C HIS A 105 9.40 -112.83 -30.26
N GLN A 106 9.45 -112.21 -31.44
CA GLN A 106 9.27 -112.89 -32.73
C GLN A 106 10.46 -113.78 -33.15
N ALA A 107 11.68 -113.40 -32.78
CA ALA A 107 12.89 -114.16 -33.12
C ALA A 107 13.01 -115.44 -32.30
N ARG A 108 12.53 -115.40 -31.05
CA ARG A 108 12.53 -116.57 -30.15
C ARG A 108 11.51 -117.64 -30.56
N GLN A 109 10.37 -117.25 -31.12
CA GLN A 109 9.38 -118.20 -31.62
C GLN A 109 9.87 -118.95 -32.88
N ARG A 110 10.70 -118.30 -33.70
CA ARG A 110 11.32 -118.89 -34.91
C ARG A 110 12.41 -119.92 -34.59
N LEU A 111 13.02 -119.84 -33.40
CA LEU A 111 14.08 -120.75 -32.96
C LEU A 111 13.51 -122.15 -32.62
N LEU A 112 12.33 -122.20 -32.00
CA LEU A 112 11.60 -123.44 -31.69
C LEU A 112 11.11 -124.20 -32.93
N GLU A 113 10.91 -123.49 -34.05
CA GLU A 113 10.51 -124.10 -35.33
C GLU A 113 11.69 -124.78 -36.05
N LEU A 114 12.91 -124.22 -35.92
CA LEU A 114 14.13 -124.72 -36.57
C LEU A 114 14.77 -125.91 -35.83
N ASP A 115 14.63 -125.97 -34.50
CA ASP A 115 15.12 -127.12 -33.69
C ASP A 115 14.40 -128.45 -34.04
N ASN A 116 13.17 -128.40 -34.56
CA ASN A 116 12.44 -129.59 -34.98
C ASN A 116 12.87 -130.16 -36.35
N GLU A 117 13.49 -129.35 -37.21
CA GLU A 117 13.98 -129.81 -38.53
C GLU A 117 15.38 -130.47 -38.44
N GLN A 118 16.12 -130.23 -37.36
CA GLN A 118 17.50 -130.69 -37.19
C GLN A 118 17.62 -132.17 -36.74
N MET A 119 16.53 -132.83 -36.32
CA MET A 119 16.55 -134.24 -35.87
C MET A 119 16.84 -135.29 -36.97
N GLY A 120 17.04 -134.89 -38.24
CA GLY A 120 17.00 -135.81 -39.38
C GLY A 120 18.31 -136.20 -40.07
N LEU A 121 19.46 -135.55 -39.85
CA LEU A 121 20.62 -135.73 -40.74
C LEU A 121 21.93 -136.00 -39.98
N GLY A 122 22.26 -137.29 -39.86
CA GLY A 122 23.42 -137.84 -39.17
C GLY A 122 24.78 -137.34 -39.69
N TYR A 123 25.47 -136.62 -38.80
CA TYR A 123 26.84 -136.11 -38.94
C TYR A 123 27.67 -136.57 -37.73
N ASP A 124 28.93 -136.95 -37.95
CA ASP A 124 29.80 -137.67 -36.99
C ASP A 124 30.54 -136.72 -36.02
N GLU A 125 30.30 -136.90 -34.72
CA GLU A 125 30.38 -135.89 -33.66
C GLU A 125 31.69 -135.90 -32.84
N SER A 126 32.35 -137.06 -32.64
CA SER A 126 33.34 -137.18 -31.55
C SER A 126 34.70 -136.50 -31.77
N SER A 127 35.16 -136.38 -33.02
CA SER A 127 36.52 -135.89 -33.33
C SER A 127 36.56 -134.39 -33.66
N HIS A 128 35.44 -133.82 -34.11
CA HIS A 128 35.28 -132.38 -34.35
C HIS A 128 34.91 -131.62 -33.07
N ASP A 129 34.13 -132.24 -32.17
CA ASP A 129 33.74 -131.64 -30.89
C ASP A 129 34.90 -131.42 -29.93
N SER A 130 35.93 -132.28 -29.91
CA SER A 130 37.01 -132.14 -28.94
C SER A 130 37.89 -130.89 -29.18
N ALA A 131 38.12 -130.53 -30.44
CA ALA A 131 38.88 -129.33 -30.81
C ALA A 131 38.00 -128.07 -30.87
N ARG A 132 36.71 -128.23 -31.19
CA ARG A 132 35.74 -127.13 -31.24
C ARG A 132 35.25 -126.73 -29.85
N GLN A 133 34.93 -127.66 -28.95
CA GLN A 133 34.54 -127.39 -27.56
C GLN A 133 35.59 -126.58 -26.80
N ALA A 134 36.90 -126.83 -27.00
CA ALA A 134 37.95 -126.07 -26.33
C ALA A 134 38.02 -124.59 -26.77
N ILE A 135 37.71 -124.30 -28.03
CA ILE A 135 37.69 -122.94 -28.58
C ILE A 135 36.34 -122.25 -28.28
N GLU A 136 35.22 -122.98 -28.37
CA GLU A 136 33.87 -122.48 -28.08
C GLU A 136 33.63 -122.18 -26.59
N GLN A 137 34.20 -122.99 -25.67
CA GLN A 137 34.10 -122.73 -24.23
C GLN A 137 34.90 -121.50 -23.79
N HIS A 138 35.92 -121.06 -24.54
CA HIS A 138 36.82 -119.96 -24.12
C HIS A 138 36.66 -118.65 -24.92
N ILE A 139 36.07 -118.67 -26.12
CA ILE A 139 35.80 -117.46 -26.92
C ILE A 139 34.84 -116.47 -26.22
N THR A 140 33.86 -116.97 -25.46
CA THR A 140 32.94 -116.12 -24.68
C THR A 140 33.64 -115.41 -23.53
N TYR A 141 34.65 -116.05 -22.91
CA TYR A 141 35.49 -115.42 -21.89
C TYR A 141 36.45 -114.40 -22.47
N GLU A 142 36.91 -114.53 -23.72
CA GLU A 142 37.71 -113.47 -24.38
C GLU A 142 36.87 -112.22 -24.64
N ALA A 143 35.63 -112.37 -25.13
CA ALA A 143 34.70 -111.26 -25.33
C ALA A 143 34.26 -110.60 -24.00
N LEU A 144 33.99 -111.40 -22.96
CA LEU A 144 33.69 -110.90 -21.62
C LEU A 144 34.92 -110.26 -20.95
N HIS A 145 36.11 -110.82 -21.13
CA HIS A 145 37.36 -110.22 -20.66
C HIS A 145 37.64 -108.90 -21.38
N THR A 146 37.33 -108.79 -22.68
CA THR A 146 37.48 -107.54 -23.44
C THR A 146 36.50 -106.48 -22.96
N LYS A 147 35.22 -106.85 -22.72
CA LYS A 147 34.23 -105.94 -22.12
C LYS A 147 34.58 -105.54 -20.68
N LEU A 148 35.04 -106.49 -19.86
CA LEU A 148 35.50 -106.24 -18.51
C LEU A 148 36.77 -105.38 -18.51
N ALA A 149 37.70 -105.60 -19.45
CA ALA A 149 38.90 -104.79 -19.60
C ALA A 149 38.55 -103.35 -20.00
N ILE A 150 37.65 -103.16 -20.97
CA ILE A 150 37.16 -101.82 -21.35
C ILE A 150 36.42 -101.17 -20.17
N ALA A 151 35.58 -101.92 -19.44
CA ALA A 151 34.89 -101.41 -18.26
C ALA A 151 35.86 -101.06 -17.12
N LEU A 152 36.89 -101.86 -16.88
CA LEU A 152 37.94 -101.59 -15.87
C LEU A 152 38.85 -100.43 -16.28
N ASP A 153 39.13 -100.27 -17.57
CA ASP A 153 39.92 -99.16 -18.12
C ASP A 153 39.14 -97.84 -18.11
N SER A 154 37.82 -97.90 -18.34
CA SER A 154 36.94 -96.72 -18.31
C SER A 154 36.36 -96.40 -16.93
N ALA A 155 36.25 -97.36 -16.01
CA ALA A 155 35.78 -97.15 -14.64
C ALA A 155 36.51 -96.01 -13.89
N PRO A 156 37.85 -95.91 -13.90
CA PRO A 156 38.54 -94.80 -13.25
C PRO A 156 38.24 -93.46 -13.93
N VAL A 157 38.06 -93.43 -15.26
CA VAL A 157 37.70 -92.20 -15.99
C VAL A 157 36.29 -91.75 -15.64
N VAL A 158 35.33 -92.67 -15.57
CA VAL A 158 33.94 -92.38 -15.17
C VAL A 158 33.86 -91.96 -13.70
N ALA A 159 34.62 -92.63 -12.81
CA ALA A 159 34.70 -92.24 -11.41
C ALA A 159 35.27 -90.81 -11.25
N GLN A 160 36.33 -90.48 -12.01
CA GLN A 160 36.89 -89.12 -12.03
C GLN A 160 35.89 -88.10 -12.55
N LEU A 161 35.13 -88.41 -13.60
CA LEU A 161 34.09 -87.50 -14.14
C LEU A 161 32.96 -87.25 -13.13
N ILE A 162 32.58 -88.27 -12.35
CA ILE A 162 31.58 -88.11 -11.27
C ILE A 162 32.16 -87.22 -10.16
N GLU A 163 33.42 -87.44 -9.75
CA GLU A 163 34.08 -86.63 -8.73
C GLU A 163 34.24 -85.17 -9.17
N ASP A 164 34.66 -84.94 -10.42
CA ASP A 164 34.76 -83.61 -11.03
C ASP A 164 33.39 -82.93 -11.11
N GLY A 165 32.34 -83.69 -11.48
CA GLY A 165 30.96 -83.21 -11.53
C GLY A 165 30.43 -82.81 -10.14
N GLN A 166 30.68 -83.63 -9.12
CA GLN A 166 30.33 -83.33 -7.73
C GLN A 166 31.09 -82.11 -7.20
N ALA A 167 32.39 -81.99 -7.53
CA ALA A 167 33.20 -80.84 -7.17
C ALA A 167 32.70 -79.56 -7.87
N GLN A 168 32.25 -79.64 -9.12
CA GLN A 168 31.66 -78.52 -9.84
C GLN A 168 30.30 -78.11 -9.27
N GLU A 169 29.44 -79.07 -8.93
CA GLU A 169 28.15 -78.82 -8.26
C GLU A 169 28.36 -78.10 -6.92
N ALA A 170 29.30 -78.58 -6.09
CA ALA A 170 29.63 -77.95 -4.82
C ALA A 170 30.09 -76.47 -5.00
N ARG A 171 30.94 -76.20 -6.00
CA ARG A 171 31.38 -74.82 -6.32
C ARG A 171 30.23 -73.93 -6.78
N LEU A 172 29.29 -74.46 -7.55
CA LEU A 172 28.12 -73.70 -8.02
C LEU A 172 27.17 -73.37 -6.87
N LEU A 173 26.94 -74.32 -5.96
CA LEU A 173 26.14 -74.09 -4.75
C LEU A 173 26.76 -73.01 -3.86
N GLU A 174 28.08 -73.03 -3.67
CA GLU A 174 28.79 -72.00 -2.91
C GLU A 174 28.67 -70.62 -3.59
N ALA A 175 28.87 -70.55 -4.90
CA ALA A 175 28.71 -69.30 -5.66
C ALA A 175 27.27 -68.77 -5.61
N GLN A 176 26.26 -69.64 -5.65
CA GLN A 176 24.85 -69.26 -5.50
C GLN A 176 24.57 -68.69 -4.11
N ALA A 177 25.10 -69.32 -3.06
CA ALA A 177 24.97 -68.81 -1.70
C ALA A 177 25.62 -67.42 -1.53
N GLN A 178 26.80 -67.21 -2.12
CA GLN A 178 27.48 -65.90 -2.11
C GLN A 178 26.68 -64.82 -2.85
N ILE A 179 26.13 -65.15 -4.02
CA ILE A 179 25.28 -64.22 -4.79
C ILE A 179 24.00 -63.89 -4.02
N GLN A 180 23.37 -64.87 -3.37
CA GLN A 180 22.16 -64.63 -2.60
C GLN A 180 22.45 -63.71 -1.40
N ALA A 181 23.56 -63.93 -0.69
CA ALA A 181 23.97 -63.02 0.39
C ALA A 181 24.19 -61.57 -0.11
N GLN A 182 24.78 -61.39 -1.30
CA GLN A 182 24.94 -60.06 -1.90
C GLN A 182 23.60 -59.41 -2.27
N ILE A 183 22.62 -60.19 -2.76
CA ILE A 183 21.28 -59.69 -3.04
C ILE A 183 20.61 -59.21 -1.76
N ASP A 184 20.68 -60.02 -0.70
CA ASP A 184 20.06 -59.70 0.59
C ASP A 184 20.67 -58.42 1.20
N GLU A 185 21.99 -58.22 1.08
CA GLU A 185 22.66 -56.97 1.49
C GLU A 185 22.19 -55.76 0.67
N LEU A 186 22.03 -55.92 -0.65
CA LEU A 186 21.58 -54.84 -1.53
C LEU A 186 20.11 -54.47 -1.26
N ASP A 187 19.25 -55.44 -0.96
CA ASP A 187 17.84 -55.19 -0.64
C ASP A 187 17.71 -54.37 0.66
N ILE A 188 18.55 -54.64 1.66
CA ILE A 188 18.62 -53.84 2.89
C ILE A 188 19.01 -52.38 2.56
N GLU A 189 20.03 -52.19 1.71
CA GLU A 189 20.48 -50.85 1.35
C GLU A 189 19.45 -50.10 0.48
N ILE A 190 18.73 -50.78 -0.42
CA ILE A 190 17.63 -50.20 -1.20
C ILE A 190 16.51 -49.74 -0.26
N ALA A 191 16.13 -50.57 0.72
CA ALA A 191 15.10 -50.20 1.69
C ALA A 191 15.50 -48.95 2.48
N ARG A 192 16.77 -48.88 2.92
CA ARG A 192 17.34 -47.72 3.61
C ARG A 192 17.30 -46.46 2.74
N LEU A 193 17.78 -46.54 1.50
CA LEU A 193 17.80 -45.40 0.57
C LEU A 193 16.38 -44.91 0.21
N THR A 194 15.43 -45.83 0.12
CA THR A 194 14.02 -45.49 -0.15
C THR A 194 13.41 -44.70 1.01
N ALA A 195 13.66 -45.10 2.26
CA ALA A 195 13.22 -44.36 3.44
C ALA A 195 13.84 -42.95 3.48
N LEU A 196 15.13 -42.85 3.16
CA LEU A 196 15.88 -41.60 3.16
C LEU A 196 15.40 -40.63 2.07
N PHE A 197 15.00 -41.15 0.91
CA PHE A 197 14.40 -40.34 -0.16
C PHE A 197 13.02 -39.80 0.22
N ALA A 198 12.21 -40.61 0.94
CA ALA A 198 10.93 -40.14 1.45
C ALA A 198 11.12 -39.00 2.46
N GLU A 199 12.11 -39.11 3.36
CA GLU A 199 12.45 -38.03 4.29
C GLU A 199 12.96 -36.78 3.56
N PHE A 200 13.83 -36.93 2.55
CA PHE A 200 14.29 -35.83 1.71
C PHE A 200 13.12 -35.03 1.12
N LYS A 201 12.15 -35.71 0.50
CA LYS A 201 10.97 -35.04 -0.06
C LYS A 201 10.13 -34.33 0.99
N ALA A 202 9.99 -34.91 2.17
CA ALA A 202 9.27 -34.26 3.27
C ALA A 202 9.96 -32.95 3.69
N ARG A 203 11.30 -32.96 3.81
CA ARG A 203 12.09 -31.77 4.17
C ARG A 203 12.09 -30.71 3.07
N GLU A 204 12.12 -31.11 1.81
CA GLU A 204 12.01 -30.20 0.67
C GLU A 204 10.68 -29.43 0.69
N GLU A 205 9.57 -30.13 0.95
CA GLU A 205 8.26 -29.49 1.04
C GLU A 205 8.14 -28.57 2.27
N GLU A 206 8.68 -28.99 3.42
CA GLU A 206 8.78 -28.12 4.60
C GLU A 206 9.55 -26.83 4.28
N MET A 207 10.70 -26.91 3.60
CA MET A 207 11.49 -25.75 3.19
C MET A 207 10.70 -24.84 2.27
N ARG A 208 9.96 -25.40 1.31
CA ARG A 208 9.12 -24.62 0.37
C ARG A 208 8.03 -23.84 1.11
N VAL A 209 7.37 -24.48 2.08
CA VAL A 209 6.36 -23.84 2.91
C VAL A 209 6.97 -22.71 3.75
N GLN A 210 8.14 -22.94 4.37
CA GLN A 210 8.78 -21.91 5.20
C GLN A 210 9.27 -20.72 4.38
N THR A 211 9.85 -20.95 3.20
CA THR A 211 10.28 -19.87 2.28
C THR A 211 9.10 -19.00 1.86
N THR A 212 7.94 -19.64 1.62
CA THR A 212 6.71 -18.91 1.28
C THR A 212 6.21 -18.07 2.46
N ARG A 213 6.27 -18.61 3.68
CA ARG A 213 5.90 -17.87 4.91
C ARG A 213 6.82 -16.68 5.15
N GLU A 214 8.12 -16.86 4.97
CA GLU A 214 9.12 -15.79 5.09
C GLU A 214 8.83 -14.66 4.10
N ARG A 215 8.63 -14.99 2.83
CA ARG A 215 8.31 -14.00 1.79
C ARG A 215 7.05 -13.20 2.13
N ASN A 216 5.98 -13.88 2.55
CA ASN A 216 4.73 -13.23 2.95
C ASN A 216 4.92 -12.33 4.18
N ALA A 217 5.74 -12.74 5.15
CA ALA A 217 6.06 -11.92 6.31
C ALA A 217 6.86 -10.66 5.92
N PHE A 218 7.83 -10.81 5.00
CA PHE A 218 8.63 -9.71 4.48
C PHE A 218 7.80 -8.69 3.70
N GLU A 219 6.87 -9.14 2.86
CA GLU A 219 5.94 -8.28 2.14
C GLU A 219 5.04 -7.48 3.10
N LYS A 220 4.50 -8.13 4.14
CA LYS A 220 3.71 -7.44 5.20
C LYS A 220 4.54 -6.40 5.96
N LEU A 221 5.79 -6.72 6.29
CA LEU A 221 6.69 -5.80 6.99
C LEU A 221 6.96 -4.55 6.16
N ASN A 222 7.20 -4.70 4.86
CA ASN A 222 7.43 -3.57 3.97
C ASN A 222 6.18 -2.70 3.83
N ALA A 223 4.98 -3.29 3.72
CA ALA A 223 3.73 -2.55 3.68
C ALA A 223 3.50 -1.72 4.96
N ILE A 224 3.69 -2.32 6.15
CA ILE A 224 3.57 -1.61 7.43
C ILE A 224 4.61 -0.49 7.54
N ARG A 225 5.84 -0.72 7.08
CA ARG A 225 6.91 0.30 7.09
C ARG A 225 6.54 1.51 6.22
N GLN A 226 5.96 1.28 5.05
CA GLN A 226 5.48 2.36 4.17
C GLN A 226 4.33 3.15 4.81
N GLN A 227 3.39 2.46 5.47
CA GLN A 227 2.30 3.12 6.20
C GLN A 227 2.82 4.00 7.33
N LEU A 228 3.81 3.55 8.10
CA LEU A 228 4.44 4.34 9.17
C LEU A 228 5.09 5.62 8.63
N VAL A 229 5.79 5.55 7.49
CA VAL A 229 6.38 6.73 6.85
C VAL A 229 5.29 7.71 6.38
N ALA A 230 4.19 7.21 5.82
CA ALA A 230 3.07 8.04 5.42
C ALA A 230 2.41 8.75 6.62
N MET A 231 2.26 8.04 7.75
CA MET A 231 1.71 8.62 8.99
C MET A 231 2.63 9.69 9.58
N ASP A 232 3.96 9.47 9.60
CA ASP A 232 4.93 10.47 10.06
C ASP A 232 4.87 11.76 9.22
N ASN A 233 4.79 11.62 7.89
CA ASN A 233 4.63 12.76 6.99
C ASN A 233 3.28 13.49 7.21
N ALA A 234 2.20 12.75 7.46
CA ALA A 234 0.90 13.34 7.77
C ALA A 234 0.91 14.12 9.09
N LEU A 235 1.60 13.62 10.12
CA LEU A 235 1.78 14.32 11.40
C LEU A 235 2.55 15.64 11.22
N LYS A 236 3.68 15.61 10.49
CA LYS A 236 4.44 16.83 10.15
C LYS A 236 3.59 17.84 9.39
N ARG A 237 2.81 17.37 8.40
CA ARG A 237 1.92 18.25 7.63
C ARG A 237 0.83 18.88 8.51
N ARG A 238 0.25 18.11 9.43
CA ARG A 238 -0.75 18.59 10.39
C ARG A 238 -0.18 19.68 11.29
N GLU A 239 1.06 19.52 11.76
CA GLU A 239 1.73 20.54 12.59
C GLU A 239 1.90 21.85 11.83
N THR A 240 2.42 21.79 10.59
CA THR A 240 2.56 22.98 9.73
C THR A 240 1.22 23.68 9.48
N LEU A 241 0.17 22.92 9.15
CA LEU A 241 -1.16 23.48 8.90
C LEU A 241 -1.79 24.09 10.15
N THR A 242 -1.57 23.49 11.32
CA THR A 242 -2.03 24.05 12.60
C THR A 242 -1.38 25.40 12.88
N GLN A 243 -0.07 25.52 12.64
CA GLN A 243 0.64 26.80 12.78
C GLN A 243 0.08 27.86 11.82
N GLN A 244 -0.11 27.51 10.55
CA GLN A 244 -0.71 28.42 9.55
C GLN A 244 -2.12 28.86 9.93
N LEU A 245 -2.95 27.94 10.43
CA LEU A 245 -4.30 28.24 10.89
C LEU A 245 -4.30 29.22 12.08
N ASN A 246 -3.39 29.04 13.03
CA ASN A 246 -3.28 29.94 14.18
C ASN A 246 -2.88 31.36 13.77
N ILE A 247 -1.94 31.49 12.83
CA ILE A 247 -1.55 32.79 12.27
C ILE A 247 -2.76 33.42 11.56
N ALA A 248 -3.43 32.68 10.67
CA ALA A 248 -4.59 33.20 9.95
C ALA A 248 -5.74 33.62 10.88
N LYS A 249 -5.98 32.89 11.97
CA LYS A 249 -6.98 33.27 13.00
C LYS A 249 -6.59 34.54 13.75
N HIS A 250 -5.30 34.70 14.04
CA HIS A 250 -4.82 35.92 14.68
C HIS A 250 -5.02 37.12 13.75
N ASP A 251 -4.62 36.99 12.48
CA ASP A 251 -4.79 38.03 11.47
C ASP A 251 -6.28 38.36 11.26
N GLU A 252 -7.16 37.35 11.18
CA GLU A 252 -8.61 37.55 11.10
C GLU A 252 -9.15 38.36 12.28
N SER A 253 -8.68 38.07 13.50
CA SER A 253 -9.06 38.82 14.71
C SER A 253 -8.63 40.29 14.60
N VAL A 254 -7.38 40.53 14.22
CA VAL A 254 -6.83 41.88 14.05
C VAL A 254 -7.61 42.64 12.97
N TYR A 255 -7.85 42.03 11.81
CA TYR A 255 -8.61 42.67 10.74
C TYR A 255 -10.07 42.92 11.12
N THR A 256 -10.68 42.05 11.91
CA THR A 256 -12.04 42.25 12.41
C THR A 256 -12.12 43.45 13.35
N GLU A 257 -11.13 43.61 14.23
CA GLU A 257 -11.02 44.76 15.12
C GLU A 257 -10.75 46.04 14.34
N LEU A 258 -9.80 46.02 13.41
CA LEU A 258 -9.51 47.16 12.52
C LEU A 258 -10.74 47.55 11.68
N ARG A 259 -11.51 46.58 11.17
CA ARG A 259 -12.74 46.86 10.41
C ARG A 259 -13.79 47.58 11.26
N LYS A 260 -13.87 47.25 12.57
CA LYS A 260 -14.75 47.97 13.50
C LYS A 260 -14.20 49.35 13.81
N ALA A 261 -12.91 49.45 14.13
CA ALA A 261 -12.24 50.70 14.48
C ALA A 261 -12.23 51.70 13.32
N PHE A 262 -12.03 51.27 12.07
CA PHE A 262 -12.07 52.13 10.89
C PHE A 262 -13.43 52.12 10.17
N GLY A 263 -14.43 51.47 10.76
CA GLY A 263 -15.81 51.51 10.28
C GLY A 263 -16.47 52.87 10.58
N LYS A 264 -17.68 53.05 10.05
CA LYS A 264 -18.47 54.27 10.23
C LYS A 264 -18.68 54.68 11.71
N ASP A 265 -18.75 53.71 12.61
CA ASP A 265 -19.05 53.92 14.04
C ASP A 265 -17.76 53.95 14.91
N GLY A 266 -16.58 53.95 14.28
CA GLY A 266 -15.27 53.94 14.96
C GLY A 266 -14.57 55.30 14.91
N VAL A 267 -13.28 55.29 14.54
CA VAL A 267 -12.40 56.46 14.41
C VAL A 267 -13.03 57.61 13.61
N PRO A 268 -13.70 57.39 12.45
CA PRO A 268 -14.38 58.48 11.75
C PRO A 268 -15.42 59.21 12.59
N LEU A 269 -16.27 58.48 13.34
CA LEU A 269 -17.26 59.09 14.23
C LEU A 269 -16.57 59.83 15.38
N THR A 270 -15.56 59.25 16.01
CA THR A 270 -14.79 59.91 17.07
C THR A 270 -14.14 61.22 16.59
N ILE A 271 -13.67 61.27 15.35
CA ILE A 271 -13.13 62.49 14.73
C ILE A 271 -14.22 63.54 14.54
N ILE A 272 -15.43 63.14 14.12
CA ILE A 272 -16.59 64.03 13.97
C ILE A 272 -17.04 64.55 15.34
N GLU A 273 -17.21 63.68 16.33
CA GLU A 273 -17.58 64.03 17.70
C GLU A 273 -16.58 65.01 18.33
N ALA A 274 -15.28 64.83 18.08
CA ALA A 274 -14.25 65.76 18.55
C ALA A 274 -14.32 67.13 17.86
N ALA A 275 -14.89 67.23 16.65
CA ALA A 275 -15.02 68.48 15.89
C ALA A 275 -16.30 69.27 16.24
N ILE A 276 -17.35 68.59 16.70
CA ILE A 276 -18.67 69.17 16.90
C ILE A 276 -18.68 70.33 17.91
N PRO A 277 -18.09 70.23 19.11
CA PRO A 277 -18.15 71.33 20.09
C PRO A 277 -17.51 72.63 19.57
N GLU A 278 -16.47 72.52 18.74
CA GLU A 278 -15.84 73.67 18.10
C GLU A 278 -16.73 74.24 16.99
N LEU A 279 -17.32 73.37 16.17
CA LEU A 279 -18.22 73.75 15.09
C LEU A 279 -19.49 74.42 15.61
N GLU A 280 -20.13 73.84 16.63
CA GLU A 280 -21.30 74.40 17.32
C GLU A 280 -20.99 75.78 17.89
N ARG A 281 -19.87 75.93 18.61
CA ARG A 281 -19.47 77.23 19.17
C ARG A 281 -19.31 78.27 18.07
N SER A 282 -18.54 77.96 17.04
CA SER A 282 -18.28 78.87 15.94
C SER A 282 -19.55 79.21 15.15
N ALA A 283 -20.47 78.26 14.97
CA ALA A 283 -21.75 78.50 14.31
C ALA A 283 -22.67 79.37 15.19
N ASN A 284 -22.71 79.13 16.51
CA ASN A 284 -23.53 79.89 17.44
C ASN A 284 -23.05 81.32 17.65
N ASP A 285 -21.74 81.57 17.63
CA ASP A 285 -21.18 82.93 17.69
C ASP A 285 -21.69 83.77 16.49
N LEU A 286 -21.73 83.16 15.29
CA LEU A 286 -22.25 83.79 14.08
C LEU A 286 -23.76 83.94 14.13
N LEU A 287 -24.48 82.88 14.53
CA LEU A 287 -25.94 82.89 14.59
C LEU A 287 -26.46 83.92 15.61
N THR A 288 -25.76 84.08 16.73
CA THR A 288 -26.04 85.10 17.75
C THR A 288 -25.95 86.51 17.16
N ARG A 289 -24.91 86.81 16.37
CA ARG A 289 -24.72 88.11 15.70
C ARG A 289 -25.83 88.41 14.67
N MET A 290 -26.37 87.39 14.01
CA MET A 290 -27.39 87.54 12.95
C MET A 290 -28.85 87.48 13.42
N THR A 291 -29.07 87.10 14.69
CA THR A 291 -30.41 86.86 15.23
C THR A 291 -30.65 87.62 16.54
N ASP A 292 -29.73 88.47 16.97
CA ASP A 292 -29.75 89.15 18.26
C ASP A 292 -29.85 88.17 19.45
N GLY A 293 -29.22 86.99 19.32
CA GLY A 293 -29.23 85.94 20.33
C GLY A 293 -30.52 85.11 20.44
N ARG A 294 -31.44 85.23 19.47
CA ARG A 294 -32.72 84.50 19.47
C ARG A 294 -32.63 83.03 19.07
N MET A 295 -31.53 82.60 18.46
CA MET A 295 -31.36 81.23 17.94
C MET A 295 -30.02 80.63 18.35
N ASN A 296 -30.04 79.37 18.78
CA ASN A 296 -28.86 78.56 19.03
C ASN A 296 -28.97 77.22 18.30
N LEU A 297 -27.88 76.74 17.74
CA LEU A 297 -27.73 75.48 17.02
C LEU A 297 -27.02 74.44 17.89
N ARG A 298 -27.51 73.20 17.79
CA ARG A 298 -26.92 72.01 18.40
C ARG A 298 -26.84 70.88 17.37
N LEU A 299 -25.71 70.20 17.32
CA LEU A 299 -25.45 69.04 16.47
C LEU A 299 -25.51 67.79 17.34
N LYS A 300 -26.49 66.93 17.09
CA LYS A 300 -26.60 65.64 17.77
C LYS A 300 -25.92 64.55 16.95
N THR A 301 -25.07 63.76 17.60
CA THR A 301 -24.41 62.60 17.01
C THR A 301 -25.15 61.28 17.21
N GLN A 302 -26.19 61.27 18.05
CA GLN A 302 -26.91 60.08 18.43
C GLN A 302 -28.42 60.31 18.40
N ALA A 303 -29.14 59.37 17.79
CA ALA A 303 -30.59 59.28 17.80
C ALA A 303 -31.05 57.93 18.35
N GLU A 304 -32.18 57.87 19.04
CA GLU A 304 -32.75 56.60 19.51
C GLU A 304 -33.33 55.79 18.35
N LYS A 305 -33.01 54.49 18.30
CA LYS A 305 -33.62 53.55 17.36
C LYS A 305 -35.00 53.16 17.86
N VAL A 306 -35.95 53.04 16.93
CA VAL A 306 -37.31 52.53 17.18
C VAL A 306 -37.30 51.11 17.81
N THR A 307 -36.25 50.33 17.56
CA THR A 307 -36.06 48.97 18.12
C THR A 307 -35.29 48.93 19.44
N GLY A 308 -34.99 50.08 20.05
CA GLY A 308 -34.11 50.20 21.21
C GLY A 308 -32.62 50.27 20.82
N GLY A 309 -31.86 51.12 21.53
CA GLY A 309 -30.44 51.41 21.32
C GLY A 309 -30.18 52.70 20.53
N SER A 310 -28.96 53.22 20.59
CA SER A 310 -28.57 54.44 19.88
C SER A 310 -28.15 54.16 18.42
N LYS A 311 -28.42 55.09 17.52
CA LYS A 311 -27.91 55.15 16.14
C LYS A 311 -27.07 56.41 16.01
N ASP A 312 -25.90 56.25 15.41
CA ASP A 312 -25.08 57.41 15.07
C ASP A 312 -25.69 58.13 13.85
N VAL A 313 -26.02 59.40 14.03
CA VAL A 313 -26.65 60.31 13.04
C VAL A 313 -26.04 61.69 13.25
N LEU A 314 -25.99 62.55 12.24
CA LEU A 314 -25.64 63.96 12.44
C LEU A 314 -26.89 64.81 12.20
N ASP A 315 -27.64 65.07 13.27
CA ASP A 315 -28.87 65.86 13.23
C ASP A 315 -28.62 67.29 13.73
N ILE A 316 -29.36 68.24 13.17
CA ILE A 316 -29.28 69.67 13.51
C ILE A 316 -30.55 70.04 14.26
N GLU A 317 -30.40 70.41 15.53
CA GLU A 317 -31.47 70.98 16.34
C GLU A 317 -31.21 72.45 16.59
N ILE A 318 -32.29 73.23 16.60
CA ILE A 318 -32.23 74.67 16.81
C ILE A 318 -33.12 74.99 18.01
N ALA A 319 -32.59 75.76 18.95
CA ALA A 319 -33.30 76.30 20.08
C ALA A 319 -33.60 77.78 19.87
N ASP A 320 -34.87 78.15 19.99
CA ASP A 320 -35.35 79.53 19.95
C ASP A 320 -36.37 79.82 21.06
N GLU A 321 -37.07 80.94 20.99
CA GLU A 321 -38.11 81.36 21.95
C GLU A 321 -39.29 80.38 22.10
N LEU A 322 -39.52 79.53 21.10
CA LEU A 322 -40.58 78.51 21.07
C LEU A 322 -40.10 77.12 21.53
N GLY A 323 -38.79 76.96 21.77
CA GLY A 323 -38.16 75.72 22.25
C GLY A 323 -37.19 75.09 21.24
N GLU A 324 -36.75 73.86 21.54
CA GLU A 324 -35.83 73.08 20.69
C GLU A 324 -36.64 72.33 19.61
N ARG A 325 -36.33 72.60 18.33
CA ARG A 325 -37.05 72.06 17.17
C ARG A 325 -36.07 71.63 16.09
N SER A 326 -36.52 70.68 15.26
CA SER A 326 -35.73 70.20 14.12
C SER A 326 -35.54 71.30 13.08
N TYR A 327 -34.38 71.33 12.42
CA TYR A 327 -34.05 72.30 11.36
C TYR A 327 -35.15 72.41 10.27
N GLU A 328 -35.84 71.33 9.94
CA GLU A 328 -36.90 71.31 8.92
C GLU A 328 -38.14 72.16 9.25
N MET A 329 -38.30 72.57 10.51
CA MET A 329 -39.45 73.36 10.98
C MET A 329 -39.26 74.88 10.84
N TYR A 330 -38.10 75.33 10.36
CA TYR A 330 -37.75 76.76 10.25
C TYR A 330 -38.11 77.35 8.89
N SER A 331 -38.45 78.64 8.87
CA SER A 331 -38.79 79.36 7.64
C SER A 331 -37.60 79.50 6.68
N GLY A 332 -37.87 79.87 5.42
CA GLY A 332 -36.83 80.04 4.39
C GLY A 332 -35.70 81.03 4.75
N GLY A 333 -36.01 82.09 5.51
CA GLY A 333 -35.03 83.08 5.95
C GLY A 333 -34.28 82.66 7.24
N GLU A 334 -34.91 81.89 8.12
CA GLU A 334 -34.27 81.35 9.32
C GLU A 334 -33.32 80.21 8.98
N SER A 335 -33.78 79.27 8.16
CA SER A 335 -32.96 78.19 7.62
C SER A 335 -31.76 78.73 6.83
N PHE A 336 -31.90 79.86 6.13
CA PHE A 336 -30.78 80.53 5.48
C PHE A 336 -29.70 80.96 6.49
N ARG A 337 -30.06 81.67 7.58
CA ARG A 337 -29.10 82.10 8.61
C ARG A 337 -28.43 80.94 9.31
N ILE A 338 -29.19 79.88 9.60
CA ILE A 338 -28.67 78.62 10.16
C ILE A 338 -27.62 78.01 9.21
N ASN A 339 -27.98 77.85 7.93
CA ASN A 339 -27.08 77.30 6.91
C ASN A 339 -25.83 78.16 6.70
N PHE A 340 -26.00 79.48 6.70
CA PHE A 340 -24.91 80.42 6.53
C PHE A 340 -23.93 80.34 7.70
N ALA A 341 -24.42 80.41 8.94
CA ALA A 341 -23.62 80.24 10.15
C ALA A 341 -22.83 78.93 10.13
N LEU A 342 -23.51 77.81 9.83
CA LEU A 342 -22.88 76.49 9.83
C LEU A 342 -21.83 76.35 8.72
N ARG A 343 -22.09 76.88 7.51
CA ARG A 343 -21.13 76.85 6.40
C ARG A 343 -19.89 77.69 6.67
N VAL A 344 -20.05 78.88 7.22
CA VAL A 344 -18.93 79.75 7.59
C VAL A 344 -18.12 79.13 8.71
N ALA A 345 -18.77 78.64 9.77
CA ALA A 345 -18.12 77.95 10.89
C ALA A 345 -17.34 76.72 10.42
N LEU A 346 -17.92 75.90 9.53
CA LEU A 346 -17.23 74.76 8.93
C LEU A 346 -16.02 75.20 8.09
N SER A 347 -16.16 76.25 7.29
CA SER A 347 -15.07 76.78 6.47
C SER A 347 -13.92 77.33 7.32
N GLN A 348 -14.23 78.02 8.42
CA GLN A 348 -13.25 78.51 9.38
C GLN A 348 -12.54 77.36 10.12
N LEU A 349 -13.28 76.30 10.49
CA LEU A 349 -12.72 75.12 11.14
C LEU A 349 -11.78 74.36 10.19
N LEU A 350 -12.18 74.16 8.93
CA LEU A 350 -11.34 73.53 7.91
C LEU A 350 -10.08 74.34 7.61
N ALA A 351 -10.21 75.68 7.47
CA ALA A 351 -9.07 76.57 7.26
C ALA A 351 -8.08 76.49 8.44
N ARG A 352 -8.57 76.58 9.69
CA ARG A 352 -7.74 76.48 10.90
C ARG A 352 -7.00 75.14 10.98
N ARG A 353 -7.67 74.02 10.71
CA ARG A 353 -7.04 72.69 10.70
C ARG A 353 -5.99 72.53 9.60
N ALA A 354 -6.14 73.25 8.49
CA ALA A 354 -5.14 73.33 7.43
C ALA A 354 -4.00 74.32 7.72
N GLY A 355 -4.01 75.01 8.88
CA GLY A 355 -3.03 76.05 9.22
C GLY A 355 -3.20 77.33 8.38
N ALA A 356 -4.36 77.52 7.76
CA ALA A 356 -4.69 78.65 6.91
C ALA A 356 -5.71 79.59 7.59
N GLN A 357 -5.78 80.82 7.11
CA GLN A 357 -6.86 81.74 7.45
C GLN A 357 -7.82 81.87 6.28
N LEU A 358 -9.12 81.92 6.58
CA LEU A 358 -10.16 82.12 5.59
C LEU A 358 -10.17 83.59 5.19
N GLN A 359 -9.54 83.92 4.05
CA GLN A 359 -9.36 85.32 3.65
C GLN A 359 -10.49 85.86 2.77
N THR A 360 -11.14 85.00 1.98
CA THR A 360 -12.12 85.44 0.99
C THR A 360 -13.38 84.60 1.03
N LEU A 361 -14.54 85.24 1.09
CA LEU A 361 -15.85 84.61 0.99
C LEU A 361 -16.51 84.99 -0.34
N PHE A 362 -16.85 83.99 -1.15
CA PHE A 362 -17.69 84.18 -2.32
C PHE A 362 -19.10 83.70 -2.01
N ILE A 363 -20.10 84.51 -2.34
CA ILE A 363 -21.50 84.13 -2.23
C ILE A 363 -22.16 84.37 -3.58
N ASP A 364 -22.59 83.29 -4.23
CA ASP A 364 -23.11 83.33 -5.60
C ASP A 364 -24.59 82.92 -5.65
N GLU A 365 -25.43 83.82 -6.19
CA GLU A 365 -26.81 83.58 -6.65
C GLU A 365 -27.71 82.69 -5.76
N GLY A 366 -27.46 82.68 -4.45
CA GLY A 366 -28.21 81.89 -3.47
C GLY A 366 -29.47 82.59 -2.94
N PHE A 367 -29.88 83.70 -3.57
CA PHE A 367 -30.74 84.71 -2.94
C PHE A 367 -32.08 84.94 -3.66
N GLY A 368 -32.26 84.37 -4.85
CA GLY A 368 -33.44 84.60 -5.70
C GLY A 368 -34.76 83.99 -5.20
N THR A 369 -34.73 83.21 -4.12
CA THR A 369 -35.92 82.57 -3.53
C THR A 369 -36.41 83.24 -2.25
N GLN A 370 -35.76 84.33 -1.80
CA GLN A 370 -36.10 85.03 -0.56
C GLN A 370 -37.00 86.24 -0.84
N ASP A 371 -37.95 86.51 0.06
CA ASP A 371 -38.80 87.70 0.03
C ASP A 371 -38.02 88.98 0.35
N GLU A 372 -38.64 90.16 0.21
CA GLU A 372 -37.98 91.46 0.48
C GLU A 372 -37.37 91.50 1.91
N ASN A 373 -38.05 90.85 2.86
CA ASN A 373 -37.61 90.71 4.25
C ASN A 373 -36.39 89.77 4.39
N GLY A 374 -36.36 88.65 3.66
CA GLY A 374 -35.22 87.74 3.61
C GLY A 374 -33.98 88.36 2.98
N ARG A 375 -34.12 89.27 2.01
CA ARG A 375 -33.00 90.04 1.42
C ARG A 375 -32.38 91.03 2.42
N ALA A 376 -33.18 91.73 3.21
CA ALA A 376 -32.66 92.61 4.27
C ALA A 376 -31.87 91.83 5.34
N LYS A 377 -32.41 90.68 5.77
CA LYS A 377 -31.76 89.77 6.73
C LYS A 377 -30.46 89.15 6.20
N LEU A 378 -30.35 89.02 4.87
CA LEU A 378 -29.14 88.55 4.22
C LEU A 378 -28.02 89.60 4.26
N VAL A 379 -28.33 90.86 3.96
CA VAL A 379 -27.37 91.96 4.07
C VAL A 379 -26.86 92.06 5.51
N GLU A 380 -27.77 91.93 6.48
CA GLU A 380 -27.44 91.87 7.91
C GLU A 380 -26.50 90.70 8.22
N ALA A 381 -26.78 89.49 7.70
CA ALA A 381 -25.92 88.32 7.87
C ALA A 381 -24.51 88.49 7.28
N ILE A 382 -24.40 89.06 6.09
CA ILE A 382 -23.11 89.32 5.42
C ILE A 382 -22.33 90.39 6.18
N THR A 383 -23.00 91.48 6.56
CA THR A 383 -22.41 92.55 7.37
C THR A 383 -21.94 92.02 8.72
N ALA A 384 -22.71 91.11 9.32
CA ALA A 384 -22.38 90.46 10.58
C ALA A 384 -21.14 89.58 10.48
N VAL A 385 -20.61 89.22 9.31
CA VAL A 385 -19.37 88.43 9.19
C VAL A 385 -18.26 89.14 8.42
N GLN A 386 -18.50 90.36 7.94
CA GLN A 386 -17.57 91.06 7.04
C GLN A 386 -16.16 91.22 7.64
N ASP A 387 -16.06 91.44 8.95
CA ASP A 387 -14.79 91.65 9.65
C ASP A 387 -14.01 90.35 9.86
N ASP A 388 -14.66 89.18 9.67
CA ASP A 388 -14.03 87.88 9.79
C ASP A 388 -13.26 87.48 8.52
N PHE A 389 -13.40 88.26 7.43
CA PHE A 389 -12.79 88.01 6.13
C PHE A 389 -12.05 89.23 5.61
N ALA A 390 -10.97 89.02 4.86
CA ALA A 390 -10.27 90.11 4.17
C ALA A 390 -11.05 90.63 2.96
N MET A 391 -11.92 89.80 2.37
CA MET A 391 -12.73 90.15 1.21
C MET A 391 -14.02 89.32 1.16
N VAL A 392 -15.16 89.97 1.01
CA VAL A 392 -16.45 89.30 0.74
C VAL A 392 -16.94 89.75 -0.63
N LEU A 393 -17.17 88.79 -1.52
CA LEU A 393 -17.66 89.00 -2.88
C LEU A 393 -19.04 88.37 -3.03
N VAL A 394 -20.04 89.23 -3.30
CA VAL A 394 -21.43 88.83 -3.47
C VAL A 394 -21.79 88.96 -4.94
N ILE A 395 -22.26 87.87 -5.56
CA ILE A 395 -22.73 87.82 -6.94
C ILE A 395 -24.26 87.75 -6.90
N THR A 396 -24.91 88.73 -7.51
CA THR A 396 -26.37 88.87 -7.51
C THR A 396 -26.86 89.61 -8.75
N HIS A 397 -28.01 89.18 -9.27
CA HIS A 397 -28.77 89.91 -10.29
C HIS A 397 -29.82 90.86 -9.70
N ILE A 398 -29.92 90.95 -8.36
CA ILE A 398 -30.93 91.75 -7.65
C ILE A 398 -30.40 93.16 -7.40
N ASP A 399 -31.03 94.16 -8.00
CA ASP A 399 -30.64 95.58 -7.89
C ASP A 399 -30.62 96.10 -6.44
N GLU A 400 -31.62 95.71 -5.63
CA GLU A 400 -31.72 96.13 -4.23
C GLU A 400 -30.57 95.60 -3.35
N LEU A 401 -30.07 94.40 -3.67
CA LEU A 401 -28.95 93.80 -2.95
C LEU A 401 -27.64 94.46 -3.35
N ARG A 402 -27.50 94.84 -4.64
CA ARG A 402 -26.37 95.62 -5.14
C ARG A 402 -26.22 96.90 -4.33
N ASP A 403 -27.29 97.71 -4.24
CA ASP A 403 -27.24 99.04 -3.64
C ASP A 403 -26.96 99.03 -2.11
N SER A 404 -26.98 97.85 -1.48
CA SER A 404 -26.64 97.65 -0.07
C SER A 404 -25.13 97.56 0.20
N PHE A 405 -24.29 97.46 -0.85
CA PHE A 405 -22.84 97.31 -0.73
C PHE A 405 -22.09 98.51 -1.35
N PRO A 406 -20.89 98.87 -0.83
CA PRO A 406 -20.21 100.10 -1.24
C PRO A 406 -19.45 100.03 -2.57
N VAL A 407 -19.13 98.83 -3.07
CA VAL A 407 -18.32 98.61 -4.28
C VAL A 407 -19.00 97.61 -5.19
N HIS A 408 -19.12 97.94 -6.48
CA HIS A 408 -19.82 97.12 -7.47
C HIS A 408 -18.92 96.68 -8.60
N ILE A 409 -19.00 95.39 -8.96
CA ILE A 409 -18.45 94.85 -10.20
C ILE A 409 -19.64 94.57 -11.13
N VAL A 410 -19.88 95.46 -12.09
CA VAL A 410 -21.01 95.38 -13.02
C VAL A 410 -20.58 94.64 -14.28
N VAL A 411 -21.30 93.56 -14.64
CA VAL A 411 -21.06 92.77 -15.84
C VAL A 411 -22.20 93.00 -16.84
N GLU A 412 -21.88 93.59 -18.00
CA GLU A 412 -22.84 93.90 -19.06
C GLU A 412 -22.60 93.01 -20.29
N LYS A 413 -23.67 92.38 -20.81
CA LYS A 413 -23.60 91.53 -22.01
C LYS A 413 -23.69 92.39 -23.28
N GLY A 414 -22.68 92.28 -24.16
CA GLY A 414 -22.64 92.94 -25.47
C GLY A 414 -22.64 91.97 -26.64
N ALA A 415 -22.75 92.50 -27.86
CA ALA A 415 -22.84 91.69 -29.10
C ALA A 415 -21.56 90.88 -29.42
N GLY A 416 -20.40 91.23 -28.86
CA GLY A 416 -19.12 90.54 -29.03
C GLY A 416 -18.60 89.82 -27.78
N GLY A 417 -19.39 89.74 -26.70
CA GLY A 417 -18.96 89.21 -25.40
C GLY A 417 -19.42 90.09 -24.22
N SER A 418 -19.04 89.75 -23.00
CA SER A 418 -19.36 90.51 -21.79
C SER A 418 -18.29 91.56 -21.47
N ARG A 419 -18.69 92.71 -20.91
CA ARG A 419 -17.80 93.79 -20.42
C ARG A 419 -17.96 93.92 -18.92
N VAL A 420 -16.85 94.20 -18.22
CA VAL A 420 -16.82 94.38 -16.76
C VAL A 420 -16.45 95.82 -16.43
N MET A 421 -17.16 96.45 -15.51
CA MET A 421 -16.89 97.78 -14.96
C MET A 421 -16.89 97.73 -13.43
N ILE A 422 -15.98 98.46 -12.78
CA ILE A 422 -15.97 98.63 -11.33
C ILE A 422 -16.58 100.00 -11.03
N ARG A 423 -17.57 100.06 -10.14
CA ARG A 423 -18.26 101.29 -9.72
C ARG A 423 -18.23 101.46 -8.22
#